data_AF-A0A4R8V8Z7-F1
#
_entry.id   AF-A0A4R8V8Z7-F1
#
_cell.length_a   1.000
_cell.length_b   1.000
_cell.length_c   1.000
_cell.angle_alpha   90.00
_cell.angle_beta   90.00
_cell.angle_gamma   90.00
#
_symmetry.space_group_name_H-M   'P 1'
#
loop_
_entity.id
_entity.type
_entity.pdbx_description
1 polymer ?
#
loop_
_entity_poly.entity_id
_entity_poly.type
_entity_poly.pdbx_seq_one_letter_code
_entity_poly.pdbx_strand_id
1 'polypeptide(L)'
;MADLCVSTQSLRGLSDELTIVAQEFNNANTRSDTIAAAVGHSGLAEAVTDFAHGWDDRRSEMVDSIAFLAEGAAGCADTFEDVDNQLAKSIEVPSPMAATSTGSVAQ
;
A
#
# COMPACT_ATOMS: atom_id res chain seq x y z
N MET A 1 7.70 27.61 8.02
CA MET A 1 7.11 26.45 7.32
C MET A 1 7.81 25.23 7.84
N ALA A 2 7.08 24.22 8.31
CA ALA A 2 7.71 22.97 8.70
C ALA A 2 8.25 22.31 7.42
N ASP A 3 9.52 21.91 7.46
CA ASP A 3 10.13 21.13 6.39
C ASP A 3 9.51 19.74 6.41
N LEU A 4 8.81 19.37 5.33
CA LEU A 4 8.07 18.12 5.24
C LEU A 4 9.01 17.04 4.69
N CYS A 5 9.54 16.20 5.58
CA CYS A 5 10.32 15.03 5.20
C CYS A 5 9.40 13.82 4.99
N VAL A 6 9.21 13.40 3.73
CA VAL A 6 8.42 12.22 3.37
C VAL A 6 9.34 11.10 2.90
N SER A 7 9.26 9.94 3.55
CA SER A 7 9.88 8.70 3.08
C SER A 7 8.88 7.91 2.24
N THR A 8 9.00 7.98 0.91
CA THR A 8 8.12 7.21 0.00
C THR A 8 8.34 5.71 0.17
N GLN A 9 9.56 5.29 0.49
CA GLN A 9 9.88 3.90 0.82
C GLN A 9 9.12 3.39 2.05
N SER A 10 8.97 4.23 3.09
CA SER A 10 8.20 3.87 4.28
C SER A 10 6.71 3.78 3.99
N LEU A 11 6.18 4.66 3.11
CA LEU A 11 4.79 4.60 2.66
C LEU A 11 4.50 3.32 1.84
N ARG A 12 5.43 2.91 0.97
CA ARG A 12 5.33 1.64 0.24
C ARG A 12 5.36 0.44 1.19
N GLY A 13 6.32 0.43 2.14
CA GLY A 13 6.39 -0.62 3.15
C GLY A 13 5.12 -0.73 3.99
N LEU A 14 4.53 0.40 4.39
CA LEU A 14 3.25 0.42 5.08
C LEU A 14 2.11 -0.19 4.24
N SER A 15 2.05 0.14 2.94
CA SER A 15 1.06 -0.44 2.03
C SER A 15 1.20 -1.96 1.93
N ASP A 16 2.43 -2.46 1.80
CA ASP A 16 2.72 -3.90 1.75
C ASP A 16 2.31 -4.62 3.05
N GLU A 17 2.68 -4.05 4.21
CA GLU A 17 2.34 -4.59 5.52
C GLU A 17 0.82 -4.64 5.73
N LEU A 18 0.10 -3.57 5.39
CA LEU A 18 -1.35 -3.53 5.49
C LEU A 18 -2.01 -4.57 4.56
N THR A 19 -1.47 -4.76 3.35
CA THR A 19 -1.95 -5.78 2.41
C THR A 19 -1.80 -7.18 2.99
N ILE A 20 -0.67 -7.48 3.64
CA ILE A 20 -0.45 -8.76 4.33
C ILE A 20 -1.48 -8.95 5.45
N VAL A 21 -1.70 -7.91 6.28
CA VAL A 21 -2.68 -7.98 7.38
C VAL A 21 -4.09 -8.25 6.82
N ALA A 22 -4.51 -7.56 5.76
CA ALA A 22 -5.80 -7.80 5.11
C ALA A 22 -5.95 -9.26 4.63
N GLN A 23 -4.90 -9.83 4.05
CA GLN A 23 -4.89 -11.24 3.62
C GLN A 23 -5.02 -12.21 4.80
N GLU A 24 -4.32 -11.96 5.92
CA GLU A 24 -4.42 -12.77 7.14
C GLU A 24 -5.85 -12.76 7.71
N PHE A 25 -6.50 -11.59 7.73
CA PHE A 25 -7.89 -11.50 8.14
C PHE A 25 -8.80 -12.28 7.20
N ASN A 26 -8.65 -12.13 5.88
CA ASN A 26 -9.47 -12.86 4.90
C ASN A 26 -9.33 -14.39 5.04
N ASN A 27 -8.10 -14.87 5.24
CA ASN A 27 -7.81 -16.30 5.39
C ASN A 27 -8.25 -16.89 6.75
N ALA A 28 -8.63 -16.06 7.72
CA ALA A 28 -9.04 -16.53 9.03
C ALA A 28 -10.30 -17.41 8.99
N ASN A 29 -11.20 -17.23 8.00
CA ASN A 29 -12.40 -18.05 7.89
C ASN A 29 -12.08 -19.53 7.59
N THR A 30 -11.19 -19.78 6.63
CA THR A 30 -10.71 -21.12 6.27
C THR A 30 -10.08 -21.86 7.45
N ARG A 31 -9.46 -21.11 8.38
CA ARG A 31 -8.88 -21.68 9.61
C ARG A 31 -9.98 -22.13 10.58
N SER A 32 -11.10 -21.42 10.65
CA SER A 32 -12.22 -21.75 11.52
C SER A 32 -12.89 -23.08 11.17
N ASP A 33 -13.08 -23.38 9.88
CA ASP A 33 -13.61 -24.68 9.43
C ASP A 33 -12.70 -25.84 9.84
N THR A 34 -11.39 -25.64 9.68
CA THR A 34 -10.37 -26.61 10.09
C THR A 34 -10.40 -26.82 11.61
N ILE A 35 -10.57 -25.75 12.39
CA ILE A 35 -10.70 -25.81 13.85
C ILE A 35 -11.98 -26.56 14.23
N ALA A 36 -13.12 -26.26 13.62
CA ALA A 36 -14.39 -26.94 13.89
C ALA A 36 -14.27 -28.47 13.67
N ALA A 37 -13.57 -28.89 12.61
CA ALA A 37 -13.30 -30.31 12.35
C ALA A 37 -12.35 -30.96 13.38
N ALA A 38 -11.40 -30.19 13.94
CA ALA A 38 -10.39 -30.70 14.88
C ALA A 38 -10.89 -30.82 16.33
N VAL A 39 -11.97 -30.13 16.69
CA VAL A 39 -12.50 -30.03 18.05
C VAL A 39 -13.04 -31.36 18.61
N GLY A 40 -13.46 -32.28 17.75
CA GLY A 40 -13.88 -33.64 18.14
C GLY A 40 -15.21 -33.73 18.92
N HIS A 41 -15.89 -32.61 19.16
CA HIS A 41 -17.20 -32.52 19.80
C HIS A 41 -18.18 -31.73 18.93
N SER A 42 -19.31 -32.35 18.55
CA SER A 42 -20.25 -31.78 17.57
C SER A 42 -20.79 -30.41 17.96
N GLY A 43 -21.27 -30.24 19.19
CA GLY A 43 -21.82 -28.95 19.64
C GLY A 43 -20.78 -27.84 19.77
N LEU A 44 -19.50 -28.19 19.93
CA LEU A 44 -18.43 -27.18 19.97
C LEU A 44 -17.96 -26.84 18.56
N ALA A 45 -17.97 -27.82 17.64
CA ALA A 45 -17.74 -27.57 16.21
C ALA A 45 -18.81 -26.64 15.61
N GLU A 46 -20.09 -26.86 15.96
CA GLU A 46 -21.21 -26.00 15.57
C GLU A 46 -21.02 -24.58 16.12
N ALA A 47 -20.74 -24.43 17.41
CA ALA A 47 -20.51 -23.11 18.02
C ALA A 47 -19.32 -22.35 17.39
N VAL A 48 -18.23 -23.04 17.02
CA VAL A 48 -17.08 -22.44 16.33
C VAL A 48 -17.47 -21.97 14.93
N THR A 49 -18.23 -22.79 14.20
CA THR A 49 -18.68 -22.49 12.84
C THR A 49 -19.64 -21.30 12.82
N ASP A 50 -20.63 -21.30 13.72
CA ASP A 50 -21.62 -20.22 13.86
C ASP A 50 -20.95 -18.89 14.21
N PHE A 51 -19.97 -18.92 15.12
CA PHE A 51 -19.18 -17.75 15.45
C PHE A 51 -18.34 -17.26 14.26
N ALA A 52 -17.68 -18.17 13.55
CA ALA A 52 -16.82 -17.83 12.43
C ALA A 52 -17.59 -17.16 11.28
N HIS A 53 -18.72 -17.77 10.89
CA HIS A 53 -19.63 -17.25 9.87
C HIS A 53 -20.35 -15.99 10.33
N GLY A 54 -20.80 -15.94 11.58
CA GLY A 54 -21.44 -14.73 12.15
C GLY A 54 -20.49 -13.53 12.20
N TRP A 55 -19.19 -13.75 12.16
CA TRP A 55 -18.18 -12.69 12.07
C TRP A 55 -17.94 -12.24 10.62
N ASP A 56 -18.31 -13.01 9.58
CA ASP A 56 -17.93 -12.75 8.17
C ASP A 56 -18.09 -11.28 7.73
N ASP A 57 -19.23 -10.67 8.01
CA ASP A 57 -19.50 -9.26 7.69
C ASP A 57 -18.49 -8.31 8.37
N ARG A 58 -18.26 -8.49 9.67
CA ARG A 58 -17.32 -7.66 10.45
C ARG A 58 -15.88 -7.82 9.96
N ARG A 59 -15.51 -9.03 9.52
CA ARG A 59 -14.19 -9.29 8.91
C ARG A 59 -14.09 -8.61 7.55
N SER A 60 -15.12 -8.70 6.72
CA SER A 60 -15.15 -8.02 5.41
C SER A 60 -14.94 -6.51 5.58
N GLU A 61 -15.70 -5.87 6.46
CA GLU A 61 -15.55 -4.44 6.76
C GLU A 61 -14.12 -4.06 7.20
N MET A 62 -13.49 -4.94 7.98
CA MET A 62 -12.12 -4.73 8.46
C MET A 62 -11.10 -4.86 7.33
N VAL A 63 -11.24 -5.89 6.49
CA VAL A 63 -10.42 -6.09 5.29
C VAL A 63 -10.52 -4.89 4.36
N ASP A 64 -11.74 -4.40 4.10
CA ASP A 64 -11.98 -3.23 3.25
C ASP A 64 -11.33 -1.97 3.84
N SER A 65 -11.44 -1.76 5.15
CA SER A 65 -10.82 -0.62 5.83
C SER A 65 -9.30 -0.67 5.76
N ILE A 66 -8.69 -1.84 5.91
CA ILE A 66 -7.24 -2.03 5.81
C ILE A 66 -6.77 -1.82 4.37
N ALA A 67 -7.50 -2.36 3.39
CA ALA A 67 -7.20 -2.18 1.98
C ALA A 67 -7.26 -0.69 1.57
N PHE A 68 -8.26 0.05 2.05
CA PHE A 68 -8.35 1.49 1.84
C PHE A 68 -7.12 2.25 2.38
N LEU A 69 -6.63 1.87 3.57
CA LEU A 69 -5.41 2.47 4.13
C LEU A 69 -4.15 2.10 3.32
N ALA A 70 -4.06 0.85 2.85
CA ALA A 70 -2.96 0.39 2.01
C ALA A 70 -2.90 1.15 0.69
N GLU A 71 -4.05 1.33 0.04
CA GLU A 71 -4.19 2.11 -1.19
C GLU A 71 -3.85 3.59 -0.96
N GLY A 72 -4.31 4.17 0.15
CA GLY A 72 -3.97 5.54 0.52
C GLY A 72 -2.47 5.75 0.72
N ALA A 73 -1.79 4.82 1.37
CA ALA A 73 -0.33 4.86 1.56
C ALA A 73 0.42 4.75 0.21
N ALA A 74 0.01 3.83 -0.65
CA ALA A 74 0.58 3.67 -1.99
C ALA A 74 0.36 4.92 -2.85
N GLY A 75 -0.86 5.45 -2.88
CA GLY A 75 -1.19 6.65 -3.65
C GLY A 75 -0.42 7.89 -3.19
N CYS A 76 -0.15 8.01 -1.89
CA CYS A 76 0.73 9.06 -1.39
C CYS A 76 2.17 8.88 -1.90
N ALA A 77 2.73 7.67 -1.82
CA ALA A 77 4.07 7.38 -2.35
C ALA A 77 4.17 7.69 -3.85
N ASP A 78 3.18 7.23 -4.64
CA ASP A 78 3.12 7.45 -6.08
C ASP A 78 3.05 8.94 -6.42
N THR A 79 2.25 9.72 -5.69
CA THR A 79 2.13 11.16 -5.92
C THR A 79 3.44 11.90 -5.67
N PHE A 80 4.15 11.57 -4.58
CA PHE A 80 5.43 12.21 -4.27
C PHE A 80 6.52 11.82 -5.28
N GLU A 81 6.59 10.55 -5.66
CA GLU A 81 7.57 10.07 -6.65
C GLU A 81 7.29 10.66 -8.04
N ASP A 82 6.02 10.79 -8.44
CA ASP A 82 5.67 11.40 -9.73
C ASP A 82 6.07 12.88 -9.77
N VAL A 83 5.76 13.64 -8.71
CA VAL A 83 6.17 15.06 -8.59
C VAL A 83 7.71 15.19 -8.64
N ASP A 84 8.44 14.34 -7.92
CA ASP A 84 9.91 14.34 -7.92
C ASP A 84 10.48 14.05 -9.32
N ASN A 85 9.95 13.03 -10.00
CA ASN A 85 10.34 12.67 -11.37
C ASN A 85 10.04 13.79 -12.38
N GLN A 86 8.90 14.47 -12.26
CA GLN A 86 8.55 15.61 -13.13
C GLN A 86 9.51 16.78 -12.91
N LEU A 87 9.89 17.05 -11.65
CA LEU A 87 10.84 18.10 -11.33
C LEU A 87 12.25 17.78 -11.86
N ALA A 88 12.72 16.53 -11.68
CA ALA A 88 13.99 16.07 -12.22
C ALA A 88 14.08 16.25 -13.74
N LYS A 89 13.04 15.83 -14.47
CA LYS A 89 12.95 16.01 -15.94
C LYS A 89 12.98 17.48 -16.35
N SER A 90 12.33 18.36 -15.58
CA SER A 90 12.31 19.80 -15.87
C SER A 90 13.67 20.46 -15.72
N ILE A 91 14.54 19.91 -14.87
CA ILE A 91 15.92 20.39 -14.67
C ILE A 91 16.86 19.80 -15.73
N GLU A 92 16.63 18.55 -16.14
CA GLU A 92 17.51 17.84 -17.08
C GLU A 92 17.32 18.28 -18.53
N VAL A 93 16.16 18.83 -18.91
CA VAL A 93 15.97 19.51 -20.21
C VAL A 93 16.84 20.77 -20.21
N PRO A 94 17.95 20.82 -20.97
CA PRO A 94 18.81 21.99 -20.98
C PRO A 94 18.01 23.13 -21.62
N SER A 95 17.89 24.24 -20.88
CA SER A 95 17.45 25.50 -21.44
C SER A 95 18.30 25.81 -22.70
N PRO A 96 17.72 26.12 -23.87
CA PRO A 96 18.45 26.28 -25.14
C PRO A 96 19.45 27.46 -25.18
N MET A 97 19.68 28.15 -24.06
CA MET A 97 20.56 29.33 -23.98
C MET A 97 22.06 29.01 -23.92
N ALA A 98 22.49 27.75 -23.79
CA ALA A 98 23.92 27.41 -23.73
C ALA A 98 24.60 27.18 -25.10
N ALA A 99 23.86 27.21 -26.22
CA ALA A 99 24.38 26.81 -27.54
C ALA A 99 24.94 27.95 -28.42
N THR A 100 24.90 29.22 -28.00
CA THR A 100 25.37 30.36 -28.83
C THR A 100 26.50 31.14 -28.16
N SER A 101 27.65 30.51 -27.93
CA SER A 101 28.87 31.24 -27.52
C SER A 101 30.16 30.48 -27.82
N THR A 102 30.31 29.87 -28.99
CA THR A 102 31.64 29.41 -29.43
C THR A 102 31.78 29.55 -30.94
N GLY A 103 32.15 30.75 -31.39
CA GLY A 103 32.49 31.07 -32.78
C GLY A 103 33.46 32.26 -32.79
N SER A 104 34.74 31.92 -32.62
CA SER A 104 35.91 32.77 -32.49
C SER A 104 36.04 33.89 -33.53
N VAL A 105 36.34 35.09 -33.05
CA VAL A 105 37.09 36.12 -33.79
C VAL A 105 38.54 35.63 -33.93
N ALA A 106 39.10 35.60 -35.15
CA ALA A 106 40.49 35.97 -35.46
C ALA A 106 40.84 35.69 -36.94
N GLN A 107 41.30 36.77 -37.59
CA GLN A 107 41.80 36.94 -38.97
C GLN A 107 40.78 37.10 -40.10
#